data_AF-A0A6B2XRQ8-F1
#
_entry.id   AF-A0A6B2XRQ8-F1
#
_cell.length_a   1.000
_cell.length_b   1.000
_cell.length_c   1.000
_cell.angle_alpha   90.00
_cell.angle_beta   90.00
_cell.angle_gamma   90.00
#
_symmetry.space_group_name_H-M   'P 1'
#
loop_
_entity.id
_entity.type
_entity.pdbx_description
1 polymer ?
#
loop_
_entity_poly.entity_id
_entity_poly.type
_entity_poly.pdbx_seq_one_letter_code
_entity_poly.pdbx_strand_id
1 'polypeptide(L)'
;MGAMTPETLPTPDDLVHLRRCVELAREALDDGDEPFGSLLVDRDGAVRFEDRNRVKDGDATRHPEFEIARWAAEHLTPEERRAATVYTSGEHCAMCSAAHAWVGLGPIVYASSTTQLVGWLDEW
;
A
#
# COMPACT_ATOMS: atom_id res chain seq x y z
N MET A 1 23.62 12.89 -7.08
CA MET A 1 22.91 12.98 -5.78
C MET A 1 21.60 13.71 -6.05
N GLY A 2 20.54 12.97 -6.34
CA GLY A 2 19.21 13.57 -6.52
C GLY A 2 18.74 14.10 -5.16
N ALA A 3 18.24 15.33 -5.13
CA ALA A 3 17.67 15.90 -3.93
C ALA A 3 16.55 14.97 -3.44
N MET A 4 16.67 14.48 -2.19
CA MET A 4 15.53 13.91 -1.48
C MET A 4 14.44 14.99 -1.45
N THR A 5 13.32 14.73 -2.11
CA THR A 5 12.15 15.59 -2.01
C THR A 5 11.76 15.72 -0.54
N PRO A 6 11.41 16.91 -0.04
CA PRO A 6 10.94 17.06 1.33
C PRO A 6 9.75 16.12 1.55
N GLU A 7 9.85 15.29 2.58
CA GLU A 7 8.79 14.40 3.03
C GLU A 7 7.56 15.27 3.33
N THR A 8 6.56 15.19 2.45
CA THR A 8 5.36 16.02 2.58
C THR A 8 4.44 15.30 3.54
N LEU A 9 4.06 15.98 4.63
CA LEU A 9 3.14 15.43 5.62
C LEU A 9 1.82 15.02 4.94
N PRO A 10 1.20 13.90 5.32
CA PRO A 10 -0.11 13.50 4.81
C PRO A 10 -1.14 14.59 5.04
N THR A 11 -1.93 14.87 4.01
CA THR A 11 -3.09 15.76 4.09
C THR A 11 -4.21 15.13 4.92
N PRO A 12 -5.22 15.91 5.36
CA PRO A 12 -6.39 15.35 6.03
C PRO A 12 -7.10 14.25 5.23
N ASP A 13 -7.15 14.37 3.89
CA ASP A 13 -7.75 13.36 3.02
C ASP A 13 -6.90 12.09 2.97
N ASP A 14 -5.57 12.24 2.91
CA ASP A 14 -4.65 11.10 3.03
C ASP A 14 -4.88 10.33 4.34
N LEU A 15 -5.10 11.05 5.45
CA LEU A 15 -5.37 10.43 6.74
C LEU A 15 -6.70 9.64 6.76
N VAL A 16 -7.70 10.01 5.96
CA VAL A 16 -8.94 9.22 5.82
C VAL A 16 -8.62 7.88 5.16
N HIS A 17 -7.86 7.88 4.06
CA HIS A 17 -7.47 6.65 3.37
C HIS A 17 -6.52 5.78 4.21
N LEU A 18 -5.55 6.38 4.90
CA LEU A 18 -4.65 5.64 5.80
C LEU A 18 -5.40 4.99 6.97
N ARG A 19 -6.43 5.63 7.53
CA ARG A 19 -7.29 5.00 8.55
C ARG A 19 -8.00 3.77 8.01
N ARG A 20 -8.53 3.85 6.78
CA ARG A 20 -9.15 2.68 6.13
C ARG A 20 -8.13 1.57 5.86
N CYS A 21 -6.88 1.89 5.51
CA CYS A 21 -5.80 0.89 5.42
C CYS A 21 -5.54 0.19 6.77
N VAL A 22 -5.58 0.93 7.87
CA VAL A 22 -5.46 0.37 9.23
C VAL A 22 -6.67 -0.51 9.59
N GLU A 23 -7.87 -0.16 9.16
CA GLU A 23 -9.05 -1.02 9.32
C GLU A 23 -8.88 -2.34 8.56
N LEU A 24 -8.43 -2.30 7.31
CA LEU A 24 -8.12 -3.50 6.51
C LEU A 24 -7.03 -4.36 7.15
N ALA A 25 -5.99 -3.74 7.72
CA ALA A 25 -4.96 -4.44 8.48
C ALA A 25 -5.53 -5.15 9.73
N ARG A 26 -6.49 -4.54 10.43
CA ARG A 26 -7.21 -5.18 11.54
C ARG A 26 -8.06 -6.35 11.05
N GLU A 27 -8.78 -6.16 9.93
CA GLU A 27 -9.57 -7.24 9.31
C GLU A 27 -8.69 -8.45 8.95
N ALA A 28 -7.47 -8.24 8.43
CA ALA A 28 -6.50 -9.31 8.20
C ALA A 28 -6.12 -10.03 9.50
N LEU A 29 -5.75 -9.27 10.53
CA LEU A 29 -5.36 -9.82 11.83
C LEU A 29 -6.48 -10.65 12.47
N ASP A 30 -7.70 -10.14 12.45
CA ASP A 30 -8.89 -10.82 12.97
C ASP A 30 -9.21 -12.12 12.19
N ASP A 31 -8.80 -12.20 10.92
CA ASP A 31 -8.92 -13.38 10.06
C ASP A 31 -7.69 -14.32 10.15
N GLY A 32 -6.69 -14.01 11.00
CA GLY A 32 -5.49 -14.82 11.20
C GLY A 32 -4.36 -14.59 10.19
N ASP A 33 -4.43 -13.50 9.42
CA ASP A 33 -3.37 -13.02 8.53
C ASP A 33 -2.49 -11.95 9.21
N GLU A 34 -1.37 -11.59 8.58
CA GLU A 34 -0.52 -10.48 9.05
C GLU A 34 -1.22 -9.12 8.82
N PRO A 35 -1.00 -8.10 9.70
CA PRO A 35 -1.79 -6.87 9.73
C PRO A 35 -1.34 -5.83 8.68
N PHE A 36 -1.56 -6.12 7.40
CA PHE A 36 -1.29 -5.20 6.29
C PHE A 36 -2.53 -4.99 5.42
N GLY A 37 -2.85 -3.73 5.12
CA GLY A 37 -3.99 -3.33 4.31
C GLY A 37 -3.65 -2.18 3.38
N SER A 38 -4.22 -2.16 2.18
CA SER A 38 -3.92 -1.17 1.15
C SER A 38 -5.13 -0.81 0.29
N LEU A 39 -5.08 0.40 -0.28
CA LEU A 39 -6.11 0.98 -1.14
C LEU A 39 -5.47 1.54 -2.41
N LEU A 40 -6.18 1.41 -3.53
CA LEU A 40 -5.90 2.15 -4.75
C LEU A 40 -7.00 3.21 -4.94
N VAL A 41 -6.60 4.48 -4.97
CA VAL A 41 -7.49 5.63 -5.17
C VAL A 41 -7.14 6.31 -6.48
N ASP A 42 -8.13 6.59 -7.31
CA ASP A 42 -7.90 7.31 -8.56
C ASP A 42 -7.71 8.83 -8.37
N ARG A 43 -7.45 9.53 -9.47
CA ARG A 43 -7.27 10.99 -9.49
C ARG A 43 -8.49 11.80 -9.05
N ASP A 44 -9.68 11.21 -9.08
CA ASP A 44 -10.95 11.84 -8.75
C ASP A 44 -11.36 11.53 -7.29
N GLY A 45 -10.51 10.83 -6.55
CA GLY A 45 -10.73 10.45 -5.15
C GLY A 45 -11.57 9.18 -4.97
N ALA A 46 -11.89 8.45 -6.04
CA ALA A 46 -12.65 7.21 -5.95
C ALA A 46 -11.74 6.03 -5.61
N VAL A 47 -12.12 5.25 -4.59
CA VAL A 47 -11.48 3.98 -4.27
C VAL A 47 -11.80 2.98 -5.37
N ARG A 48 -10.77 2.50 -6.06
CA ARG A 48 -10.87 1.54 -7.17
C ARG A 48 -10.69 0.11 -6.72
N PHE A 49 -9.86 -0.11 -5.71
CA PHE A 49 -9.55 -1.44 -5.19
C PHE A 49 -9.12 -1.34 -3.72
N GLU A 50 -9.53 -2.31 -2.91
CA GLU A 50 -9.11 -2.48 -1.53
C GLU A 50 -8.67 -3.94 -1.34
N ASP A 51 -7.57 -4.16 -0.63
CA ASP A 51 -7.19 -5.51 -0.21
C ASP A 51 -6.38 -5.49 1.09
N ARG A 52 -6.18 -6.67 1.66
CA ARG A 52 -5.34 -6.92 2.84
C ARG A 52 -4.51 -8.18 2.69
N ASN A 53 -3.55 -8.42 3.58
CA ASN A 53 -2.72 -9.64 3.54
C ASN A 53 -3.56 -10.92 3.57
N ARG A 54 -3.13 -11.96 2.82
CA ARG A 54 -3.81 -13.27 2.72
C ARG A 54 -2.83 -14.44 2.73
N VAL A 55 -1.82 -14.33 3.57
CA VAL A 55 -0.64 -15.21 3.64
C VAL A 55 -0.85 -16.46 4.50
N LYS A 56 -1.87 -16.51 5.36
CA LYS A 56 -2.13 -17.61 6.32
C LYS A 56 -2.26 -19.00 5.68
N ASP A 57 -2.66 -19.05 4.41
CA ASP A 57 -2.84 -20.29 3.65
C ASP A 57 -1.53 -20.79 2.99
N GLY A 58 -0.38 -20.16 3.29
CA GLY A 58 0.96 -20.65 2.96
C GLY A 58 1.67 -19.94 1.81
N ASP A 59 1.00 -19.01 1.11
CA ASP A 59 1.63 -18.15 0.11
C ASP A 59 1.99 -16.79 0.71
N ALA A 60 3.25 -16.66 1.13
CA ALA A 60 3.80 -15.44 1.72
C ALA A 60 3.93 -14.26 0.74
N THR A 61 3.56 -14.42 -0.54
CA THR A 61 3.60 -13.33 -1.53
C THR A 61 2.26 -12.60 -1.69
N ARG A 62 1.20 -13.05 -0.98
CA ARG A 62 -0.15 -12.48 -1.06
C ARG A 62 -0.31 -11.19 -0.26
N HIS A 63 0.42 -10.17 -0.71
CA HIS A 63 0.43 -8.82 -0.17
C HIS A 63 -0.58 -7.95 -0.94
N PRO A 64 -1.34 -7.07 -0.25
CA PRO A 64 -2.37 -6.26 -0.88
C PRO A 64 -1.82 -5.28 -1.93
N GLU A 65 -0.61 -4.75 -1.73
CA GLU A 65 0.05 -3.86 -2.68
C GLU A 65 0.41 -4.57 -3.99
N PHE A 66 0.78 -5.85 -3.90
CA PHE A 66 1.10 -6.65 -5.07
C PHE A 66 -0.16 -7.00 -5.87
N GLU A 67 -1.26 -7.29 -5.17
CA GLU A 67 -2.57 -7.50 -5.79
C GLU A 67 -3.12 -6.19 -6.40
N ILE A 68 -2.89 -5.03 -5.77
CA ILE A 68 -3.15 -3.72 -6.38
C ILE A 68 -2.39 -3.55 -7.70
N ALA A 69 -1.10 -3.89 -7.74
CA ALA A 69 -0.30 -3.74 -8.95
C ALA A 69 -0.83 -4.61 -10.11
N ARG A 70 -1.19 -5.87 -9.81
CA ARG A 70 -1.81 -6.80 -10.77
C ARG A 70 -3.16 -6.27 -11.26
N TRP A 71 -4.04 -5.92 -10.33
CA TRP A 71 -5.37 -5.41 -10.63
C TRP A 71 -5.29 -4.15 -11.49
N ALA A 72 -4.42 -3.20 -11.14
CA ALA A 72 -4.24 -1.96 -11.88
C ALA A 72 -3.74 -2.20 -13.31
N ALA A 73 -2.84 -3.16 -13.52
CA ALA A 73 -2.34 -3.49 -14.86
C ALA A 73 -3.43 -4.06 -15.78
N GLU A 74 -4.42 -4.75 -15.20
CA GLU A 74 -5.55 -5.35 -15.93
C GLU A 74 -6.69 -4.36 -16.19
N HIS A 75 -6.93 -3.43 -15.27
CA HIS A 75 -8.16 -2.62 -15.26
C HIS A 75 -7.95 -1.14 -15.60
N LEU A 76 -6.72 -0.62 -15.48
CA LEU A 76 -6.43 0.79 -15.67
C LEU A 76 -5.47 1.02 -16.85
N THR A 77 -5.76 2.07 -17.61
CA THR A 77 -4.84 2.56 -18.62
C THR A 77 -3.52 3.03 -17.98
N PRO A 78 -2.41 3.09 -18.73
CA PRO A 78 -1.15 3.62 -18.18
C PRO A 78 -1.27 5.05 -17.65
N GLU A 79 -2.18 5.87 -18.18
CA GLU A 79 -2.41 7.23 -17.71
C GLU A 79 -3.15 7.26 -16.38
N GLU A 80 -4.22 6.47 -16.24
CA GLU A 80 -4.95 6.33 -14.98
C GLU A 80 -4.06 5.79 -13.87
N ARG A 81 -3.20 4.79 -14.16
CA ARG A 81 -2.25 4.24 -13.18
C ARG A 81 -1.29 5.28 -12.63
N ARG A 82 -0.69 6.09 -13.51
CA ARG A 82 0.24 7.15 -13.10
C ARG A 82 -0.43 8.24 -12.27
N ALA A 83 -1.72 8.48 -12.51
CA ALA A 83 -2.51 9.48 -11.80
C ALA A 83 -3.15 8.96 -10.50
N ALA A 84 -3.15 7.65 -10.27
CA ALA A 84 -3.68 7.03 -9.07
C ALA A 84 -2.66 7.02 -7.92
N THR A 85 -3.16 7.00 -6.70
CA THR A 85 -2.37 6.92 -5.46
C THR A 85 -2.66 5.61 -4.75
N VAL A 86 -1.59 4.96 -4.27
CA VAL A 86 -1.70 3.79 -3.41
C VAL A 86 -1.50 4.22 -1.96
N TYR A 87 -2.49 3.96 -1.12
CA TYR A 87 -2.39 4.12 0.33
C TYR A 87 -2.14 2.75 0.95
N THR A 88 -1.29 2.68 1.97
CA THR A 88 -1.01 1.42 2.67
C THR A 88 -0.74 1.63 4.16
N SER A 89 -1.05 0.64 4.99
CA SER A 89 -0.76 0.69 6.42
C SER A 89 0.74 0.62 6.70
N GLY A 90 1.50 -0.13 5.90
CA GLY A 90 2.96 -0.26 6.01
C GLY A 90 3.66 0.05 4.70
N GLU A 91 4.82 0.68 4.75
CA GLU A 91 5.63 0.93 3.55
C GLU A 91 5.86 -0.38 2.75
N HIS A 92 5.80 -0.26 1.42
CA HIS A 92 5.93 -1.40 0.52
C HIS A 92 7.25 -2.13 0.73
N CYS A 93 7.19 -3.45 0.88
CA CYS A 93 8.40 -4.28 0.81
C CYS A 93 9.03 -4.22 -0.60
N ALA A 94 10.24 -4.77 -0.77
CA ALA A 94 10.97 -4.75 -2.04
C ALA A 94 10.17 -5.35 -3.21
N MET A 95 9.43 -6.45 -2.98
CA MET A 95 8.58 -7.08 -3.99
C MET A 95 7.46 -6.13 -4.46
N CYS A 96 6.74 -5.54 -3.51
CA CYS A 96 5.61 -4.66 -3.80
C CYS A 96 6.06 -3.35 -4.44
N SER A 97 7.15 -2.76 -3.96
CA SER A 97 7.78 -1.57 -4.54
C SER A 97 8.17 -1.80 -6.02
N ALA A 98 8.78 -2.95 -6.32
CA ALA A 98 9.14 -3.30 -7.68
C ALA A 98 7.90 -3.50 -8.57
N ALA A 99 6.89 -4.23 -8.09
CA ALA A 99 5.66 -4.47 -8.84
C ALA A 99 4.94 -3.17 -9.17
N HIS A 100 4.76 -2.29 -8.17
CA HIS A 100 4.18 -0.95 -8.31
C HIS A 100 4.88 -0.13 -9.40
N ALA A 101 6.22 -0.10 -9.37
CA ALA A 101 7.02 0.60 -10.37
C ALA A 101 6.87 -0.01 -11.78
N TRP A 102 6.89 -1.35 -11.89
CA TRP A 102 6.77 -2.04 -13.18
C TRP A 102 5.45 -1.76 -13.88
N VAL A 103 4.36 -1.65 -13.11
CA VAL A 103 3.04 -1.32 -13.66
C VAL A 103 2.82 0.18 -13.80
N GLY A 104 3.76 1.03 -13.39
CA GLY A 104 3.70 2.48 -13.56
C GLY A 104 2.59 3.15 -12.74
N LEU A 105 2.34 2.65 -11.53
CA LEU A 105 1.45 3.33 -10.58
C LEU A 105 2.08 4.63 -10.06
N GLY A 106 1.24 5.56 -9.61
CA GLY A 106 1.61 6.88 -9.12
C GLY A 106 2.15 6.89 -7.68
N PRO A 107 1.86 7.95 -6.90
CA PRO A 107 2.39 8.09 -5.53
C PRO A 107 2.00 6.95 -4.58
N ILE A 108 2.87 6.72 -3.59
CA ILE A 108 2.62 5.85 -2.44
C ILE A 108 2.53 6.72 -1.19
N VAL A 109 1.53 6.47 -0.35
CA VAL A 109 1.38 7.08 0.98
C VAL A 109 1.24 5.96 2.01
N TYR A 110 2.15 5.89 2.99
CA TYR A 110 2.15 4.85 4.02
C TYR A 110 1.95 5.42 5.43
N ALA A 111 1.32 4.67 6.33
CA ALA A 111 1.14 5.07 7.72
C ALA A 111 2.39 4.83 8.60
N SER A 112 3.10 3.72 8.37
CA SER A 112 4.38 3.42 9.03
C SER A 112 5.44 2.96 8.05
N SER A 113 6.66 3.43 8.24
CA SER A 113 7.84 3.06 7.43
C SER A 113 8.38 1.67 7.76
N THR A 114 9.12 1.08 6.82
CA THR A 114 9.90 -0.15 7.03
C THR A 114 10.90 0.02 8.17
N THR A 115 11.51 1.22 8.29
CA THR A 115 12.42 1.55 9.39
C THR A 115 11.73 1.42 10.75
N GLN A 116 10.48 1.91 10.88
CA GLN A 116 9.71 1.74 12.12
C GLN A 116 9.40 0.27 12.40
N LEU A 117 8.94 -0.48 11.39
CA LEU A 117 8.64 -1.91 11.54
C LEU A 117 9.86 -2.71 12.01
N VAL A 118 11.02 -2.53 11.37
CA VAL A 118 12.27 -3.21 11.75
C VAL A 118 12.68 -2.82 13.17
N GLY A 119 12.61 -1.52 13.51
CA GLY A 119 12.92 -1.06 14.86
C GLY A 119 12.04 -1.70 15.93
N TRP A 120 10.73 -1.85 15.67
CA TRP A 120 9.83 -2.52 16.61
C TRP A 120 10.08 -4.03 16.72
N LEU A 121 10.47 -4.69 15.64
CA LEU A 121 10.80 -6.12 15.68
C LEU A 121 12.08 -6.39 16.49
N ASP A 122 13.07 -5.50 16.41
CA ASP A 122 14.32 -5.61 17.18
C ASP A 122 14.14 -5.36 18.69
N GLU A 123 13.03 -4.72 19.09
CA GLU A 123 12.68 -4.47 20.50
C GLU A 123 12.04 -5.69 21.21
N TRP A 124 11.63 -6.72 20.47
CA TRP A 124 10.92 -7.91 20.97
C TRP A 124 11.77 -9.18 20.90
#